data_AF-A0A966KQL0-F1
#
_entry.id   AF-A0A966KQL0-F1
#
_cell.length_a   1.000
_cell.length_b   1.000
_cell.length_c   1.000
_cell.angle_alpha   90.00
_cell.angle_beta   90.00
_cell.angle_gamma   90.00
#
_symmetry.space_group_name_H-M   'P 1'
#
loop_
_entity.id
_entity.type
_entity.pdbx_description
1 polymer ?
#
loop_
_entity_poly.entity_id
_entity_poly.type
_entity_poly.pdbx_seq_one_letter_code
_entity_poly.pdbx_strand_id
1 'polypeptide(L)'
;QADGRIVAVLDLEIGHIGDPMMDLAAWRMRDTIVGYGEFPALYARYEELTGTTVDLEAVMRHHFMFTLTNQLALGQAVRHPGVDTDLMTNMQWCYETNLFATEALAELLDVELPTIIEPTAAPGRASTAVEHLAEVLRSLSVGDGAVDDEFLRYRLRALFREARHAARAIEVGDRVSEDDLDDLHRLLGHRPADWATGEAELEAFVLADAGSGAHDEQLLQLFHARNLRAHRLLGPGSAMATHLPIQTFR
;
A
#
# COMPACT_ATOMS: atom_id res chain seq x y z
N GLN A 1 19.61 -13.20 -15.06
CA GLN A 1 20.05 -12.87 -16.44
C GLN A 1 21.49 -13.30 -16.63
N ALA A 2 21.90 -13.58 -17.87
CA ALA A 2 23.31 -13.68 -18.26
C ALA A 2 23.49 -12.89 -19.57
N ASP A 3 24.48 -12.00 -19.62
CA ASP A 3 24.77 -11.16 -20.79
C ASP A 3 23.55 -10.42 -21.36
N GLY A 4 22.71 -9.86 -20.47
CA GLY A 4 21.50 -9.14 -20.84
C GLY A 4 20.35 -10.01 -21.38
N ARG A 5 20.42 -11.33 -21.22
CA ARG A 5 19.37 -12.27 -21.64
C ARG A 5 18.69 -12.93 -20.46
N ILE A 6 17.38 -13.15 -20.60
CA ILE A 6 16.60 -14.00 -19.70
C ILE A 6 17.05 -15.44 -19.93
N VAL A 7 17.46 -16.12 -18.86
CA VAL A 7 17.95 -17.52 -18.90
C VAL A 7 17.04 -18.48 -18.14
N ALA A 8 16.19 -17.96 -17.26
CA ALA A 8 15.22 -18.70 -16.49
C ALA A 8 14.09 -17.75 -16.07
N VAL A 9 12.89 -18.31 -15.91
CA VAL A 9 11.74 -17.68 -15.26
C VAL A 9 11.45 -18.49 -14.01
N LEU A 10 11.29 -17.81 -12.87
CA LEU A 10 11.06 -18.41 -11.56
C LEU A 10 9.68 -18.01 -11.03
N ASP A 11 9.28 -18.56 -9.89
CA ASP A 11 8.05 -18.21 -9.17
C ASP A 11 6.76 -18.35 -10.02
N LEU A 12 6.64 -19.49 -10.70
CA LEU A 12 5.52 -19.82 -11.61
C LEU A 12 4.25 -20.30 -10.89
N GLU A 13 4.16 -20.15 -9.57
CA GLU A 13 3.08 -20.69 -8.74
C GLU A 13 1.71 -20.05 -8.99
N ILE A 14 1.68 -18.85 -9.58
CA ILE A 14 0.46 -18.16 -10.04
C ILE A 14 0.28 -18.21 -11.57
N GLY A 15 1.15 -18.92 -12.28
CA GLY A 15 1.11 -19.03 -13.74
C GLY A 15 -0.12 -19.81 -14.20
N HIS A 16 -0.86 -19.24 -15.16
CA HIS A 16 -2.08 -19.86 -15.71
C HIS A 16 -2.35 -19.36 -17.13
N ILE A 17 -3.30 -20.01 -17.81
CA ILE A 17 -3.80 -19.53 -19.11
C ILE A 17 -4.80 -18.40 -18.85
N GLY A 18 -4.53 -17.21 -19.38
CA GLY A 18 -5.34 -16.02 -19.14
C GLY A 18 -5.22 -14.98 -20.24
N ASP A 19 -5.79 -13.81 -19.97
CA ASP A 19 -5.66 -12.62 -20.81
C ASP A 19 -4.20 -12.11 -20.78
N PRO A 20 -3.49 -11.95 -21.91
CA PRO A 20 -2.13 -11.42 -21.94
C PRO A 20 -2.00 -10.01 -21.35
N MET A 21 -3.07 -9.22 -21.31
CA MET A 21 -3.07 -7.90 -20.68
C MET A 21 -2.85 -7.98 -19.16
N MET A 22 -3.15 -9.13 -18.56
CA MET A 22 -2.86 -9.41 -17.16
C MET A 22 -1.34 -9.36 -16.88
N ASP A 23 -0.52 -9.99 -17.73
CA ASP A 23 0.93 -9.96 -17.57
C ASP A 23 1.49 -8.54 -17.72
N LEU A 24 0.94 -7.77 -18.66
CA LEU A 24 1.31 -6.37 -18.88
C LEU A 24 0.88 -5.44 -17.72
N ALA A 25 -0.13 -5.83 -16.95
CA ALA A 25 -0.62 -5.09 -15.80
C ALA A 25 0.14 -5.43 -14.50
N ALA A 26 0.51 -6.70 -14.31
CA ALA A 26 1.03 -7.23 -13.05
C ALA A 26 2.30 -6.50 -12.58
N TRP A 27 3.27 -6.33 -13.48
CA TRP A 27 4.53 -5.67 -13.15
C TRP A 27 4.44 -4.16 -12.93
N ARG A 28 3.36 -3.48 -13.33
CA ARG A 28 3.20 -2.03 -13.09
C ARG A 28 3.26 -1.69 -11.60
N MET A 29 2.72 -2.54 -10.72
CA MET A 29 2.74 -2.30 -9.28
C MET A 29 4.16 -2.25 -8.68
N ARG A 30 5.16 -2.75 -9.41
CA ARG A 30 6.57 -2.78 -9.00
C ARG A 30 7.38 -1.66 -9.62
N ASP A 31 6.81 -0.87 -10.52
CA ASP A 31 7.54 0.19 -11.23
C ASP A 31 8.12 1.24 -10.28
N THR A 32 7.40 1.57 -9.21
CA THR A 32 7.83 2.51 -8.17
C THR A 32 9.10 2.07 -7.43
N ILE A 33 9.47 0.79 -7.52
CA ILE A 33 10.65 0.21 -6.87
C ILE A 33 11.72 -0.16 -7.91
N VAL A 34 11.33 -0.76 -9.03
CA VAL A 34 12.26 -1.30 -10.03
C VAL A 34 12.66 -0.24 -11.06
N GLY A 35 11.76 0.68 -11.39
CA GLY A 35 11.95 1.71 -12.42
C GLY A 35 12.04 1.12 -13.82
N TYR A 36 10.91 0.63 -14.35
CA TYR A 36 10.87 0.00 -15.68
C TYR A 36 10.98 1.01 -16.84
N GLY A 37 10.84 2.30 -16.54
CA GLY A 37 10.80 3.38 -17.53
C GLY A 37 9.39 3.60 -18.07
N GLU A 38 9.28 4.24 -19.24
CA GLU A 38 7.99 4.69 -19.77
C GLU A 38 7.15 3.50 -20.28
N PHE A 39 6.01 3.23 -19.64
CA PHE A 39 5.13 2.15 -20.05
C PHE A 39 4.59 2.27 -21.48
N PRO A 40 4.23 3.45 -22.02
CA PRO A 40 3.82 3.56 -23.42
C PRO A 40 4.87 3.01 -24.39
N ALA A 41 6.16 3.21 -24.11
CA ALA A 41 7.24 2.66 -24.93
C ALA A 41 7.36 1.13 -24.79
N LEU A 42 7.16 0.59 -23.59
CA LEU A 42 7.15 -0.86 -23.35
C LEU A 42 5.98 -1.54 -24.07
N TYR A 43 4.80 -0.93 -24.03
CA TYR A 43 3.61 -1.44 -24.73
C TYR A 43 3.78 -1.37 -26.23
N ALA A 44 4.24 -0.23 -26.79
CA ALA A 44 4.53 -0.13 -28.22
C ALA A 44 5.53 -1.20 -28.68
N ARG A 45 6.54 -1.52 -27.85
CA ARG A 45 7.49 -2.59 -28.14
C ARG A 45 6.84 -3.98 -28.09
N TYR A 46 5.93 -4.23 -27.16
CA TYR A 46 5.15 -5.46 -27.09
C TYR A 46 4.28 -5.62 -28.35
N GLU A 47 3.59 -4.57 -28.78
CA GLU A 47 2.77 -4.57 -29.99
C GLU A 47 3.62 -4.85 -31.24
N GLU A 48 4.79 -4.22 -31.36
CA GLU A 48 5.73 -4.46 -32.48
C GLU A 48 6.17 -5.92 -32.56
N LEU A 49 6.47 -6.53 -31.41
CA LEU A 49 6.97 -7.91 -31.34
C LEU A 49 5.88 -8.96 -31.55
N THR A 50 4.65 -8.68 -31.14
CA THR A 50 3.55 -9.66 -31.16
C THR A 50 2.57 -9.45 -32.32
N GLY A 51 2.56 -8.26 -32.93
CA GLY A 51 1.54 -7.84 -33.90
C GLY A 51 0.14 -7.67 -33.29
N THR A 52 0.02 -7.64 -31.97
CA THR A 52 -1.25 -7.51 -31.24
C THR A 52 -1.30 -6.17 -30.53
N THR A 53 -2.37 -5.40 -30.74
CA THR A 53 -2.60 -4.13 -30.04
C THR A 53 -2.82 -4.36 -28.54
N VAL A 54 -2.23 -3.51 -27.71
CA VAL A 54 -2.42 -3.50 -26.26
C VAL A 54 -3.76 -2.84 -25.95
N ASP A 55 -4.63 -3.58 -25.27
CA ASP A 55 -5.87 -3.05 -24.72
C ASP A 55 -5.58 -2.40 -23.36
N LEU A 56 -5.40 -1.07 -23.36
CA LEU A 56 -5.10 -0.31 -22.15
C LEU A 56 -6.23 -0.34 -21.11
N GLU A 57 -7.48 -0.47 -21.54
CA GLU A 57 -8.60 -0.58 -20.60
C GLU A 57 -8.52 -1.92 -19.86
N ALA A 58 -8.25 -3.01 -20.57
CA ALA A 58 -8.02 -4.32 -19.97
C ALA A 58 -6.80 -4.31 -19.03
N VAL A 59 -5.68 -3.70 -19.45
CA VAL A 59 -4.49 -3.55 -18.59
C VAL A 59 -4.82 -2.80 -17.30
N MET A 60 -5.58 -1.71 -17.39
CA MET A 60 -5.97 -0.91 -16.22
C MET A 60 -6.89 -1.69 -15.27
N ARG A 61 -7.87 -2.44 -15.80
CA ARG A 61 -8.75 -3.32 -15.00
C ARG A 61 -7.96 -4.43 -14.31
N HIS A 62 -7.03 -5.09 -15.02
CA HIS A 62 -6.16 -6.10 -14.41
C HIS A 62 -5.24 -5.50 -13.36
N HIS A 63 -4.72 -4.30 -13.58
CA HIS A 63 -3.86 -3.62 -12.61
C HIS A 63 -4.62 -3.33 -11.31
N PHE A 64 -5.83 -2.80 -11.41
CA PHE A 64 -6.72 -2.61 -10.26
C PHE A 64 -6.95 -3.91 -9.48
N MET A 65 -7.23 -5.02 -10.18
CA MET A 65 -7.44 -6.32 -9.52
C MET A 65 -6.17 -6.83 -8.83
N PHE A 66 -5.01 -6.68 -9.45
CA PHE A 66 -3.73 -7.08 -8.87
C PHE A 66 -3.39 -6.29 -7.60
N THR A 67 -3.60 -4.98 -7.62
CA THR A 67 -3.28 -4.13 -6.47
C THR A 67 -4.27 -4.34 -5.33
N LEU A 68 -5.57 -4.48 -5.63
CA LEU A 68 -6.60 -4.78 -4.64
C LEU A 68 -6.39 -6.13 -3.92
N THR A 69 -6.00 -7.17 -4.65
CA THR A 69 -5.88 -8.53 -4.11
C THR A 69 -4.69 -8.70 -3.15
N ASN A 70 -3.74 -7.78 -3.15
CA ASN A 70 -2.59 -7.84 -2.25
C ASN A 70 -3.01 -7.71 -0.77
N GLN A 71 -4.01 -6.88 -0.45
CA GLN A 71 -4.60 -6.80 0.88
C GLN A 71 -5.27 -8.10 1.32
N LEU A 72 -5.84 -8.86 0.37
CA LEU A 72 -6.44 -10.17 0.65
C LEU A 72 -5.37 -11.23 0.93
N ALA A 73 -4.25 -11.18 0.20
CA ALA A 73 -3.14 -12.11 0.36
C ALA A 73 -2.35 -11.87 1.66
N LEU A 74 -2.06 -10.60 1.99
CA LEU A 74 -1.20 -10.25 3.12
C LEU A 74 -1.98 -9.91 4.40
N GLY A 75 -3.29 -9.68 4.31
CA GLY A 75 -4.10 -9.19 5.43
C GLY A 75 -4.04 -10.05 6.69
N GLN A 76 -3.96 -11.38 6.55
CA GLN A 76 -3.80 -12.28 7.70
C GLN A 76 -2.43 -12.12 8.37
N ALA A 77 -1.35 -12.01 7.59
CA ALA A 77 0.00 -11.82 8.12
C ALA A 77 0.15 -10.45 8.81
N VAL A 78 -0.63 -9.45 8.40
CA VAL A 78 -0.67 -8.13 9.07
C VAL A 78 -1.50 -8.18 10.36
N ARG A 79 -2.67 -8.83 10.36
CA ARG A 79 -3.55 -8.90 11.54
C ARG A 79 -3.02 -9.82 12.63
N HIS A 80 -2.39 -10.92 12.24
CA HIS A 80 -1.89 -11.95 13.13
C HIS A 80 -0.47 -12.37 12.72
N PRO A 81 0.54 -11.48 12.88
CA PRO A 81 1.90 -11.78 12.46
C PRO A 81 2.49 -12.94 13.28
N GLY A 82 3.16 -13.85 12.58
CA GLY A 82 4.00 -14.87 13.19
C GLY A 82 5.36 -14.29 13.60
N VAL A 83 6.14 -15.09 14.32
CA VAL A 83 7.50 -14.71 14.80
C VAL A 83 8.48 -14.31 13.69
N ASP A 84 8.28 -14.86 12.48
CA ASP A 84 9.14 -14.62 11.31
C ASP A 84 8.50 -13.69 10.28
N THR A 85 7.33 -13.11 10.58
CA THR A 85 6.66 -12.19 9.68
C THR A 85 7.41 -10.85 9.64
N ASP A 86 7.82 -10.42 8.44
CA ASP A 86 8.24 -9.02 8.22
C ASP A 86 7.00 -8.13 8.14
N LEU A 87 6.48 -7.77 9.31
CA LEU A 87 5.22 -7.06 9.45
C LEU A 87 5.24 -5.74 8.69
N MET A 88 6.33 -4.97 8.80
CA MET A 88 6.41 -3.65 8.18
C MET A 88 6.45 -3.72 6.66
N THR A 89 7.16 -4.71 6.09
CA THR A 89 7.15 -4.91 4.64
C THR A 89 5.75 -5.27 4.17
N ASN A 90 5.03 -6.15 4.88
CA ASN A 90 3.66 -6.50 4.53
C ASN A 90 2.70 -5.32 4.66
N MET A 91 2.79 -4.53 5.73
CA MET A 91 1.96 -3.34 5.92
C MET A 91 2.21 -2.29 4.84
N GLN A 92 3.48 -2.01 4.51
CA GLN A 92 3.82 -1.08 3.44
C GLN A 92 3.27 -1.54 2.10
N TRP A 93 3.41 -2.83 1.76
CA TRP A 93 2.83 -3.37 0.54
C TRP A 93 1.31 -3.23 0.52
N CYS A 94 0.61 -3.54 1.61
CA CYS A 94 -0.83 -3.33 1.72
C CYS A 94 -1.22 -1.86 1.47
N TYR A 95 -0.57 -0.92 2.16
CA TYR A 95 -0.91 0.50 2.03
C TYR A 95 -0.60 1.05 0.63
N GLU A 96 0.56 0.74 0.06
CA GLU A 96 0.91 1.19 -1.29
C GLU A 96 -0.01 0.59 -2.35
N THR A 97 -0.28 -0.71 -2.29
CA THR A 97 -1.15 -1.35 -3.29
C THR A 97 -2.61 -0.92 -3.15
N ASN A 98 -3.08 -0.62 -1.94
CA ASN A 98 -4.41 -0.02 -1.76
C ASN A 98 -4.47 1.40 -2.36
N LEU A 99 -3.40 2.20 -2.24
CA LEU A 99 -3.29 3.48 -2.94
C LEU A 99 -3.34 3.29 -4.47
N PHE A 100 -2.51 2.41 -5.02
CA PHE A 100 -2.49 2.11 -6.46
C PHE A 100 -3.86 1.60 -6.96
N ALA A 101 -4.58 0.81 -6.16
CA ALA A 101 -5.92 0.36 -6.48
C ALA A 101 -6.89 1.54 -6.60
N THR A 102 -6.88 2.46 -5.63
CA THR A 102 -7.73 3.65 -5.70
C THR A 102 -7.34 4.61 -6.82
N GLU A 103 -6.05 4.75 -7.13
CA GLU A 103 -5.55 5.57 -8.26
C GLU A 103 -6.00 5.02 -9.61
N ALA A 104 -5.82 3.71 -9.82
CA ALA A 104 -6.27 3.05 -11.04
C ALA A 104 -7.80 3.09 -11.19
N LEU A 105 -8.54 2.91 -10.09
CA LEU A 105 -10.00 2.98 -10.11
C LEU A 105 -10.49 4.41 -10.38
N ALA A 106 -9.80 5.42 -9.86
CA ALA A 106 -10.10 6.82 -10.17
C ALA A 106 -9.89 7.15 -11.64
N GLU A 107 -8.81 6.65 -12.26
CA GLU A 107 -8.58 6.84 -13.70
C GLU A 107 -9.61 6.09 -14.55
N LEU A 108 -10.04 4.90 -14.13
CA LEU A 108 -11.13 4.13 -14.75
C LEU A 108 -12.47 4.88 -14.72
N LEU A 109 -12.79 5.50 -13.58
CA LEU A 109 -14.08 6.16 -13.34
C LEU A 109 -14.08 7.66 -13.65
N ASP A 110 -12.93 8.23 -14.03
CA ASP A 110 -12.72 9.67 -14.23
C ASP A 110 -13.04 10.50 -12.97
N VAL A 111 -12.64 9.99 -11.80
CA VAL A 111 -12.89 10.60 -10.49
C VAL A 111 -11.66 11.35 -10.00
N GLU A 112 -11.86 12.57 -9.49
CA GLU A 112 -10.79 13.31 -8.81
C GLU A 112 -10.56 12.75 -7.39
N LEU A 113 -9.30 12.43 -7.09
CA LEU A 113 -8.91 11.92 -5.78
C LEU A 113 -8.57 13.04 -4.80
N PRO A 114 -9.00 12.93 -3.53
CA PRO A 114 -8.72 13.95 -2.52
C PRO A 114 -7.26 13.92 -2.09
N THR A 115 -6.77 15.06 -1.60
CA THR A 115 -5.56 15.10 -0.77
C THR A 115 -5.94 15.12 0.70
N ILE A 116 -4.99 14.76 1.57
CA ILE A 116 -5.17 14.86 3.02
C ILE A 116 -4.32 15.99 3.59
N ILE A 117 -4.78 16.55 4.72
CA ILE A 117 -3.94 17.42 5.54
C ILE A 117 -2.95 16.53 6.27
N GLU A 118 -1.65 16.88 6.22
CA GLU A 118 -0.63 16.11 6.93
C GLU A 118 -0.86 16.21 8.45
N PRO A 119 -0.99 15.08 9.17
CA PRO A 119 -1.23 15.13 10.60
C PRO A 119 -0.02 15.71 11.35
N THR A 120 -0.30 16.67 12.24
CA THR A 120 0.72 17.27 13.09
C THR A 120 1.14 16.28 14.18
N ALA A 121 2.43 15.97 14.23
CA ALA A 121 3.00 15.10 15.26
C ALA A 121 2.92 15.73 16.65
N ALA A 122 2.45 14.97 17.65
CA ALA A 122 2.45 15.38 19.04
C ALA A 122 2.97 14.24 19.94
N PRO A 123 3.77 14.52 20.99
CA PRO A 123 4.26 13.46 21.87
C PRO A 123 3.11 12.84 22.67
N GLY A 124 3.11 11.52 22.77
CA GLY A 124 2.22 10.75 23.65
C GLY A 124 2.94 10.24 24.89
N ARG A 125 2.18 9.63 25.81
CA ARG A 125 2.71 9.13 27.10
C ARG A 125 3.85 8.11 26.96
N ALA A 126 3.85 7.34 25.87
CA ALA A 126 4.82 6.28 25.61
C ALA A 126 5.94 6.69 24.62
N SER A 127 5.94 7.93 24.10
CA SER A 127 6.87 8.37 23.05
C SER A 127 8.32 8.10 23.41
N THR A 128 8.78 8.54 24.59
CA THR A 128 10.19 8.38 25.01
C THR A 128 10.65 6.93 25.03
N ALA A 129 9.82 6.00 25.52
CA ALA A 129 10.19 4.59 25.61
C ALA A 129 10.33 3.94 24.23
N VAL A 130 9.37 4.23 23.32
CA VAL A 130 9.36 3.65 21.98
C VAL A 130 10.44 4.29 21.08
N GLU A 131 10.70 5.58 21.22
CA GLU A 131 11.81 6.26 20.55
C GLU A 131 13.16 5.70 20.97
N HIS A 132 13.38 5.50 22.27
CA HIS A 132 14.62 4.89 22.76
C HIS A 132 14.80 3.46 22.24
N LEU A 133 13.72 2.66 22.23
CA LEU A 133 13.73 1.31 21.66
C LEU A 133 14.15 1.32 20.18
N ALA A 134 13.57 2.22 19.38
CA ALA A 134 13.94 2.36 17.98
C ALA A 134 15.43 2.71 17.81
N GLU A 135 15.96 3.65 18.61
CA GLU A 135 17.38 4.03 18.52
C GLU A 135 18.32 2.86 18.85
N VAL A 136 18.01 2.08 19.90
CA VAL A 136 18.80 0.90 20.27
C VAL A 136 18.78 -0.14 19.14
N LEU A 137 17.60 -0.47 18.60
CA LEU A 137 17.48 -1.41 17.48
C LEU A 137 18.24 -0.94 16.25
N ARG A 138 18.21 0.37 15.96
CA ARG A 138 19.01 0.97 14.89
C ARG A 138 20.50 0.75 15.13
N SER A 139 21.02 1.09 16.31
CA SER A 139 22.46 0.95 16.64
C SER A 139 22.97 -0.50 16.58
N LEU A 140 22.12 -1.48 16.92
CA LEU A 140 22.45 -2.90 16.83
C LEU A 140 22.38 -3.44 15.39
N SER A 141 21.62 -2.76 14.53
CA SER A 141 21.51 -3.11 13.12
C SER A 141 22.58 -2.48 12.24
N VAL A 142 23.11 -1.31 12.64
CA VAL A 142 24.13 -0.53 11.93
C VAL A 142 25.08 0.16 12.94
N GLY A 143 26.40 -0.05 12.83
CA GLY A 143 27.42 0.63 13.66
C GLY A 143 28.40 -0.28 14.40
N ASP A 144 29.18 0.29 15.34
CA ASP A 144 30.27 -0.35 16.12
C ASP A 144 29.82 -1.44 17.12
N GLY A 145 28.54 -1.80 17.12
CA GLY A 145 27.97 -2.95 17.83
C GLY A 145 27.05 -3.79 16.95
N ALA A 146 27.15 -3.64 15.63
CA ALA A 146 26.31 -4.37 14.70
C ALA A 146 26.63 -5.87 14.74
N VAL A 147 25.57 -6.68 14.66
CA VAL A 147 25.72 -8.13 14.64
C VAL A 147 26.31 -8.56 13.29
N ASP A 148 27.34 -9.41 13.33
CA ASP A 148 27.98 -9.94 12.12
C ASP A 148 27.05 -10.87 11.31
N ASP A 149 26.16 -11.58 11.98
CA ASP A 149 25.13 -12.41 11.36
C ASP A 149 24.12 -11.59 10.53
N GLU A 150 24.07 -11.87 9.23
CA GLU A 150 23.24 -11.15 8.26
C GLU A 150 21.73 -11.29 8.55
N PHE A 151 21.31 -12.49 8.95
CA PHE A 151 19.91 -12.77 9.24
C PHE A 151 19.44 -12.02 10.48
N LEU A 152 20.22 -12.03 11.56
CA LEU A 152 19.91 -11.30 12.78
C LEU A 152 19.95 -9.79 12.54
N ARG A 153 20.88 -9.30 11.72
CA ARG A 153 20.92 -7.88 11.30
C ARG A 153 19.67 -7.49 10.51
N TYR A 154 19.19 -8.35 9.61
CA TYR A 154 17.92 -8.14 8.92
C TYR A 154 16.74 -8.08 9.91
N ARG A 155 16.63 -9.03 10.86
CA ARG A 155 15.59 -9.01 11.89
C ARG A 155 15.60 -7.76 12.75
N LEU A 156 16.78 -7.28 13.15
CA LEU A 156 16.92 -6.04 13.91
C LEU A 156 16.46 -4.81 13.11
N ARG A 157 16.73 -4.78 11.80
CA ARG A 157 16.20 -3.72 10.91
C ARG A 157 14.68 -3.77 10.79
N ALA A 158 14.09 -4.96 10.70
CA ALA A 158 12.64 -5.12 10.67
C ALA A 158 12.00 -4.60 11.97
N LEU A 159 12.52 -5.02 13.13
CA LEU A 159 12.05 -4.55 14.44
C LEU A 159 12.25 -3.04 14.63
N PHE A 160 13.35 -2.47 14.13
CA PHE A 160 13.54 -1.01 14.13
C PHE A 160 12.40 -0.29 13.40
N ARG A 161 12.00 -0.80 12.22
CA ARG A 161 10.89 -0.23 11.45
C ARG A 161 9.57 -0.35 12.20
N GLU A 162 9.32 -1.48 12.86
CA GLU A 162 8.13 -1.68 13.71
C GLU A 162 8.09 -0.68 14.87
N ALA A 163 9.22 -0.48 15.56
CA ALA A 163 9.31 0.50 16.64
C ALA A 163 9.10 1.93 16.12
N ARG A 164 9.58 2.26 14.92
CA ARG A 164 9.31 3.56 14.28
C ARG A 164 7.85 3.75 13.89
N HIS A 165 7.20 2.71 13.37
CA HIS A 165 5.77 2.71 13.11
C HIS A 165 4.97 2.92 14.40
N ALA A 166 5.30 2.19 15.48
CA ALA A 166 4.65 2.36 16.78
C ALA A 166 4.84 3.78 17.34
N ALA A 167 6.04 4.35 17.23
CA ALA A 167 6.28 5.75 17.61
C ALA A 167 5.40 6.70 16.80
N ARG A 168 5.30 6.49 15.47
CA ARG A 168 4.45 7.31 14.62
C ARG A 168 2.97 7.18 14.96
N ALA A 169 2.49 5.97 15.25
CA ALA A 169 1.12 5.74 15.69
C ALA A 169 0.81 6.48 17.01
N ILE A 170 1.78 6.56 17.94
CA ILE A 170 1.64 7.40 19.15
C ILE A 170 1.59 8.90 18.79
N GLU A 171 2.39 9.33 17.81
CA GLU A 171 2.50 10.74 17.44
C GLU A 171 1.26 11.31 16.74
N VAL A 172 0.62 10.52 15.88
CA VAL A 172 -0.46 11.00 14.98
C VAL A 172 -1.69 10.10 14.91
N GLY A 173 -1.68 8.92 15.52
CA GLY A 173 -2.74 7.92 15.38
C GLY A 173 -4.12 8.42 15.83
N ASP A 174 -4.17 9.17 16.94
CA ASP A 174 -5.42 9.78 17.42
C ASP A 174 -5.97 10.78 16.41
N ARG A 175 -5.10 11.65 15.85
CA ARG A 175 -5.52 12.62 14.82
C ARG A 175 -6.03 11.92 13.57
N VAL A 176 -5.33 10.88 13.10
CA VAL A 176 -5.76 10.07 11.95
C VAL A 176 -7.14 9.46 12.21
N SER A 177 -7.37 8.93 13.41
CA SER A 177 -8.65 8.32 13.78
C SER A 177 -9.79 9.35 13.83
N GLU A 178 -9.54 10.54 14.39
CA GLU A 178 -10.53 11.63 14.41
C GLU A 178 -10.88 12.13 13.00
N ASP A 179 -9.88 12.27 12.12
CA ASP A 179 -10.09 12.72 10.75
C ASP A 179 -10.86 11.67 9.93
N ASP A 180 -10.60 10.36 10.15
CA ASP A 180 -11.38 9.27 9.56
C ASP A 180 -12.84 9.29 10.03
N LEU A 181 -13.09 9.52 11.34
CA LEU A 181 -14.44 9.63 11.88
C LEU A 181 -15.20 10.84 11.31
N ASP A 182 -14.51 11.95 11.06
CA ASP A 182 -15.09 13.14 10.43
C ASP A 182 -15.47 12.89 8.97
N ASP A 183 -14.69 12.09 8.23
CA ASP A 183 -15.04 11.67 6.88
C ASP A 183 -16.23 10.70 6.88
N LEU A 184 -16.25 9.74 7.81
CA LEU A 184 -17.39 8.83 7.99
C LEU A 184 -18.67 9.59 8.35
N HIS A 185 -18.59 10.65 9.15
CA HIS A 185 -19.75 11.48 9.45
C HIS A 185 -20.43 12.04 8.20
N ARG A 186 -19.64 12.47 7.20
CA ARG A 186 -20.17 13.02 5.95
C ARG A 186 -20.86 11.95 5.10
N LEU A 187 -20.36 10.71 5.11
CA LEU A 187 -20.91 9.60 4.34
C LEU A 187 -22.14 8.98 5.03
N LEU A 188 -22.03 8.66 6.32
CA LEU A 188 -23.06 7.93 7.07
C LEU A 188 -24.19 8.85 7.58
N GLY A 189 -23.96 10.17 7.63
CA GLY A 189 -24.88 11.15 8.18
C GLY A 189 -24.83 11.28 9.71
N HIS A 190 -24.07 10.42 10.40
CA HIS A 190 -23.77 10.52 11.82
C HIS A 190 -22.30 10.14 12.08
N ARG A 191 -21.71 10.66 13.15
CA ARG A 191 -20.33 10.37 13.53
C ARG A 191 -20.30 9.11 14.41
N PRO A 192 -19.57 8.04 14.03
CA PRO A 192 -19.40 6.87 14.88
C PRO A 192 -18.72 7.22 16.21
N ALA A 193 -18.94 6.41 17.24
CA ALA A 193 -18.43 6.67 18.59
C ALA A 193 -16.91 6.49 18.70
N ASP A 194 -16.35 5.54 17.96
CA ASP A 194 -14.94 5.21 17.90
C ASP A 194 -14.59 4.55 16.56
N TRP A 195 -13.29 4.35 16.32
CA TRP A 195 -12.79 3.79 15.06
C TRP A 195 -13.38 2.39 14.77
N ALA A 196 -13.53 1.54 15.78
CA ALA A 196 -13.97 0.16 15.60
C ALA A 196 -15.45 0.10 15.21
N THR A 197 -16.27 0.94 15.83
CA THR A 197 -17.67 1.13 15.45
C THR A 197 -17.76 1.69 14.03
N GLY A 198 -16.91 2.66 13.68
CA GLY A 198 -16.84 3.22 12.34
C GLY A 198 -16.52 2.19 11.26
N GLU A 199 -15.60 1.26 11.49
CA GLU A 199 -15.31 0.18 10.55
C GLU A 199 -16.51 -0.73 10.30
N ALA A 200 -17.21 -1.15 11.36
CA ALA A 200 -18.37 -2.03 11.26
C ALA A 200 -19.55 -1.34 10.54
N GLU A 201 -19.78 -0.07 10.82
CA GLU A 201 -20.83 0.71 10.15
C GLU A 201 -20.50 1.00 8.68
N LEU A 202 -19.23 1.30 8.35
CA LEU A 202 -18.80 1.48 6.98
C LEU A 202 -18.95 0.18 6.17
N GLU A 203 -18.56 -0.97 6.72
CA GLU A 203 -18.75 -2.27 6.07
C GLU A 203 -20.23 -2.53 5.77
N ALA A 204 -21.10 -2.31 6.76
CA ALA A 204 -22.55 -2.45 6.58
C ALA A 204 -23.10 -1.50 5.50
N PHE A 205 -22.62 -0.26 5.46
CA PHE A 205 -22.99 0.72 4.45
C PHE A 205 -22.58 0.27 3.04
N VAL A 206 -21.33 -0.15 2.84
CA VAL A 206 -20.82 -0.62 1.55
C VAL A 206 -21.59 -1.85 1.05
N LEU A 207 -21.87 -2.81 1.92
CA LEU A 207 -22.65 -4.00 1.57
C LEU A 207 -24.09 -3.65 1.18
N ALA A 208 -24.69 -2.65 1.82
CA ALA A 208 -26.03 -2.18 1.48
C ALA A 208 -26.05 -1.42 0.14
N ASP A 209 -24.99 -0.69 -0.22
CA ASP A 209 -24.87 0.05 -1.48
C ASP A 209 -24.48 -0.83 -2.68
N ALA A 210 -23.89 -2.02 -2.45
CA ALA A 210 -23.33 -2.88 -3.49
C ALA A 210 -24.28 -3.26 -4.65
N GLY A 211 -25.60 -3.23 -4.42
CA GLY A 211 -26.59 -3.50 -5.46
C GLY A 211 -26.85 -2.32 -6.42
N SER A 212 -26.58 -1.09 -5.97
CA SER A 212 -26.77 0.14 -6.75
C SER A 212 -25.48 0.82 -7.17
N GLY A 213 -24.41 0.74 -6.37
CA GLY A 213 -23.19 1.52 -6.56
C GLY A 213 -23.45 3.03 -6.54
N ALA A 214 -24.45 3.47 -5.77
CA ALA A 214 -24.89 4.86 -5.81
C ALA A 214 -23.86 5.79 -5.15
N HIS A 215 -22.93 5.22 -4.37
CA HIS A 215 -21.91 5.95 -3.64
C HIS A 215 -20.48 5.61 -4.11
N ASP A 216 -20.31 5.00 -5.29
CA ASP A 216 -19.00 4.54 -5.78
C ASP A 216 -17.93 5.64 -5.76
N GLU A 217 -18.27 6.86 -6.21
CA GLU A 217 -17.36 8.01 -6.21
C GLU A 217 -16.98 8.43 -4.78
N GLN A 218 -17.98 8.59 -3.90
CA GLN A 218 -17.75 8.99 -2.51
C GLN A 218 -16.95 7.95 -1.73
N LEU A 219 -17.22 6.66 -1.98
CA LEU A 219 -16.50 5.54 -1.38
C LEU A 219 -15.06 5.50 -1.87
N LEU A 220 -14.83 5.69 -3.17
CA LEU A 220 -13.48 5.76 -3.72
C LEU A 220 -12.67 6.90 -3.09
N GLN A 221 -13.25 8.10 -3.02
CA GLN A 221 -12.59 9.25 -2.39
C GLN A 221 -12.30 9.00 -0.90
N LEU A 222 -13.27 8.44 -0.17
CA LEU A 222 -13.10 8.06 1.23
C LEU A 222 -11.94 7.05 1.38
N PHE A 223 -11.97 5.95 0.66
CA PHE A 223 -10.94 4.91 0.78
C PHE A 223 -9.56 5.44 0.42
N HIS A 224 -9.45 6.28 -0.61
CA HIS A 224 -8.18 6.91 -0.96
C HIS A 224 -7.64 7.80 0.17
N ALA A 225 -8.46 8.68 0.73
CA ALA A 225 -8.06 9.54 1.85
C ALA A 225 -7.60 8.70 3.06
N ARG A 226 -8.33 7.63 3.38
CA ARG A 226 -7.98 6.71 4.47
C ARG A 226 -6.68 5.95 4.19
N ASN A 227 -6.45 5.49 2.96
CA ASN A 227 -5.21 4.85 2.55
C ASN A 227 -4.01 5.82 2.66
N LEU A 228 -4.19 7.10 2.29
CA LEU A 228 -3.17 8.13 2.47
C LEU A 228 -2.81 8.30 3.96
N ARG A 229 -3.82 8.37 4.85
CA ARG A 229 -3.59 8.50 6.30
C ARG A 229 -2.94 7.25 6.89
N ALA A 230 -3.40 6.06 6.51
CA ALA A 230 -2.79 4.79 6.94
C ALA A 230 -1.32 4.73 6.53
N HIS A 231 -0.98 5.17 5.32
CA HIS A 231 0.39 5.27 4.86
C HIS A 231 1.24 6.23 5.71
N ARG A 232 0.68 7.34 6.22
CA ARG A 232 1.39 8.27 7.14
C ARG A 232 1.77 7.63 8.48
N LEU A 233 1.15 6.52 8.85
CA LEU A 233 1.50 5.77 10.06
C LEU A 233 2.80 4.96 9.90
N LEU A 234 3.28 4.67 8.68
CA LEU A 234 4.52 3.89 8.48
C LEU A 234 5.76 4.55 9.11
N GLY A 235 5.70 5.86 9.36
CA GLY A 235 6.72 6.61 10.10
C GLY A 235 7.82 7.19 9.21
N PRO A 236 8.32 8.40 9.49
CA PRO A 236 9.30 9.08 8.64
C PRO A 236 10.69 8.41 8.71
N GLY A 237 11.52 8.66 7.70
CA GLY A 237 12.94 8.26 7.69
C GLY A 237 13.22 6.89 7.06
N SER A 238 12.23 6.27 6.43
CA SER A 238 12.38 5.10 5.57
C SER A 238 11.82 5.41 4.18
N ALA A 239 12.42 4.86 3.13
CA ALA A 239 11.84 4.89 1.78
C ALA A 239 10.44 4.27 1.75
N MET A 240 10.14 3.35 2.67
CA MET A 240 8.83 2.71 2.84
C MET A 240 7.70 3.68 3.20
N ALA A 241 8.01 4.88 3.69
CA ALA A 241 7.02 5.86 4.09
C ALA A 241 6.81 6.97 3.06
N THR A 242 7.42 6.83 1.88
CA THR A 242 7.19 7.69 0.73
C THR A 242 6.32 6.94 -0.27
N HIS A 243 5.11 7.45 -0.48
CA HIS A 243 4.27 6.96 -1.55
C HIS A 243 4.79 7.51 -2.88
N LEU A 244 4.92 6.63 -3.86
CA LEU A 244 5.31 6.99 -5.22
C LEU A 244 4.12 6.66 -6.13
N PRO A 245 3.47 7.66 -6.75
CA PRO A 245 2.30 7.40 -7.57
C PRO A 245 2.67 6.54 -8.77
N ILE A 246 1.73 5.70 -9.22
CA ILE A 246 1.90 4.93 -10.45
C ILE A 246 1.92 5.87 -11.68
N GLN A 247 2.59 5.43 -12.75
CA GLN A 247 2.42 6.06 -14.05
C GLN A 247 0.95 5.94 -14.49
N THR A 248 0.39 7.02 -15.02
CA THR A 248 -0.96 7.04 -15.60
C THR A 248 -1.08 6.05 -16.78
N PHE A 249 -2.30 5.60 -17.08
CA PHE A 249 -2.61 4.78 -18.24
C PHE A 249 -2.94 5.63 -19.48
N ARG A 250 -3.25 6.92 -19.31
CA ARG A 250 -3.59 7.90 -20.35
C ARG A 250 -2.38 8.65 -20.92
#